data_AF-A0A4R1WP88-F1
#
_entry.id   AF-A0A4R1WP88-F1
#
_cell.length_a   1.000
_cell.length_b   1.000
_cell.length_c   1.000
_cell.angle_alpha   90.00
_cell.angle_beta   90.00
_cell.angle_gamma   90.00
#
_symmetry.space_group_name_H-M   'P 1'
#
loop_
_entity.id
_entity.type
_entity.pdbx_description
1 polymer ?
#
loop_
_entity_poly.entity_id
_entity_poly.type
_entity_poly.pdbx_seq_one_letter_code
_entity_poly.pdbx_strand_id
1 'polypeptide(L)'
;MPDPHAGCEVGPVVPGRSEPRSGREVWWAGHEGALLPDLEGEQVSEDVDPIGLLAGSSTVVAVGPLTNVAEAVDRPGRAIGALYLMGGNFSQEKVEHNIKCDVDAAAAVFASDLPITAIGIEQTQRIRLGGAVVAQIEQAGALGRLLAAEMRQFWKFSDQDSNVPHDPAAVLMLVEPDLFTFGAGLVEVDSDGFTRFTAAESGPHRIVTDFDPAEVARRIVARILAACEKQSG
;
A
#
# COMPACT_ATOMS: atom_id res chain seq x y z
N MET A 1 20.55 -0.66 -12.01
CA MET A 1 20.70 -2.13 -12.16
C MET A 1 19.34 -2.74 -11.91
N PRO A 2 19.00 -3.88 -12.51
CA PRO A 2 17.78 -4.60 -12.15
C PRO A 2 17.84 -5.01 -10.67
N ASP A 3 16.69 -4.97 -10.00
CA ASP A 3 16.54 -5.43 -8.62
C ASP A 3 17.00 -6.90 -8.50
N PRO A 4 17.85 -7.23 -7.51
CA PRO A 4 18.45 -8.57 -7.40
C PRO A 4 17.41 -9.66 -7.08
N HIS A 5 16.23 -9.28 -6.58
CA HIS A 5 15.16 -10.18 -6.14
C HIS A 5 13.92 -10.16 -7.04
N ALA A 6 13.71 -9.14 -7.86
CA ALA A 6 12.58 -9.00 -8.77
C ALA A 6 12.98 -9.01 -10.26
N GLY A 7 14.26 -8.78 -10.58
CA GLY A 7 14.78 -8.84 -11.95
C GLY A 7 14.30 -7.72 -12.88
N CYS A 8 13.68 -6.66 -12.36
CA CYS A 8 13.22 -5.51 -13.13
C CYS A 8 14.03 -4.24 -12.83
N GLU A 9 14.13 -3.32 -13.79
CA GLU A 9 14.66 -1.97 -13.52
C GLU A 9 13.76 -1.26 -12.53
N VAL A 10 14.32 -0.91 -11.37
CA VAL A 10 13.66 -0.15 -10.33
C VAL A 10 14.15 1.30 -10.36
N GLY A 11 13.24 2.23 -10.09
CA GLY A 11 13.60 3.63 -9.83
C GLY A 11 14.43 3.76 -8.55
N PRO A 12 14.92 4.96 -8.22
CA PRO A 12 15.71 5.17 -7.00
C PRO A 12 14.86 4.84 -5.77
N VAL A 13 15.46 4.14 -4.80
CA VAL A 13 14.92 4.04 -3.45
C VAL A 13 15.36 5.29 -2.69
N VAL A 14 14.42 6.14 -2.29
CA VAL A 14 14.70 7.42 -1.66
C VAL A 14 14.15 7.42 -0.23
N PRO A 15 14.98 7.63 0.80
CA PRO A 15 14.51 7.70 2.18
C PRO A 15 13.53 8.87 2.36
N GLY A 16 12.35 8.58 2.92
CA GLY A 16 11.36 9.59 3.29
C GLY A 16 11.61 10.21 4.65
N ARG A 17 10.57 10.85 5.21
CA ARG A 17 10.57 11.33 6.60
C ARG A 17 10.55 10.17 7.59
N SER A 18 11.31 10.33 8.66
CA SER A 18 11.39 9.39 9.79
C SER A 18 10.36 9.65 10.88
N GLU A 19 9.80 10.87 10.94
CA GLU A 19 8.86 11.30 11.98
C GLU A 19 7.51 11.66 11.35
N PRO A 20 6.38 11.19 11.92
CA PRO A 20 5.07 11.60 11.47
C PRO A 20 4.77 13.04 11.89
N ARG A 21 3.95 13.72 11.08
CA ARG A 21 3.50 15.10 11.29
C ARG A 21 2.76 15.26 12.62
N SER A 22 1.97 14.25 13.00
CA SER A 22 1.26 14.20 14.28
C SER A 22 2.14 13.93 15.51
N GLY A 23 3.43 13.61 15.33
CA GLY A 23 4.34 13.27 16.42
C GLY A 23 4.04 11.95 17.13
N ARG A 24 3.15 11.10 16.58
CA ARG A 24 2.87 9.75 17.10
C ARG A 24 4.06 8.82 16.91
N GLU A 25 4.14 7.78 17.74
CA GLU A 25 5.14 6.73 17.54
C GLU A 25 4.73 5.86 16.34
N VAL A 26 5.64 5.70 15.36
CA VAL A 26 5.42 4.78 14.25
C VAL A 26 5.54 3.36 14.79
N TRP A 27 4.42 2.66 14.88
CA TRP A 27 4.40 1.27 15.31
C TRP A 27 4.78 0.36 14.14
N TRP A 28 5.81 -0.46 14.32
CA TRP A 28 6.22 -1.49 13.38
C TRP A 28 6.15 -2.84 14.08
N ALA A 29 5.62 -3.87 13.41
CA ALA A 29 5.44 -5.18 14.04
C ALA A 29 6.78 -5.90 14.30
N GLY A 30 7.86 -5.47 13.62
CA GLY A 30 9.23 -5.92 13.88
C GLY A 30 9.59 -7.28 13.28
N HIS A 31 8.66 -7.93 12.56
CA HIS A 31 8.92 -9.19 11.86
C HIS A 31 9.18 -8.99 10.35
N GLU A 32 8.89 -7.82 9.78
CA GLU A 32 9.10 -7.55 8.36
C GLU A 32 10.60 -7.43 8.03
N GLY A 33 11.04 -8.09 6.96
CA GLY A 33 12.41 -7.98 6.44
C GLY A 33 13.46 -8.85 7.14
N ALA A 34 13.11 -9.56 8.22
CA ALA A 34 14.08 -10.38 8.96
C ALA A 34 14.65 -11.57 8.16
N LEU A 35 14.00 -12.00 7.07
CA LEU A 35 14.48 -13.08 6.20
C LEU A 35 15.16 -12.58 4.92
N LEU A 36 15.33 -11.26 4.76
CA LEU A 36 16.06 -10.67 3.64
C LEU A 36 17.52 -10.48 4.06
N PRO A 37 18.45 -11.34 3.60
CA PRO A 37 19.82 -11.37 4.11
C PRO A 37 20.65 -10.13 3.72
N ASP A 38 20.23 -9.37 2.72
CA ASP A 38 21.03 -8.31 2.10
C ASP A 38 20.42 -6.90 2.25
N LEU A 39 19.44 -6.70 3.16
CA LEU A 39 18.81 -5.37 3.37
C LEU A 39 19.83 -4.27 3.71
N GLU A 40 20.88 -4.61 4.47
CA GLU A 40 21.95 -3.66 4.83
C GLU A 40 22.78 -3.23 3.60
N GLY A 41 22.71 -3.98 2.50
CA GLY A 41 23.41 -3.68 1.24
C GLY A 41 22.58 -2.89 0.22
N GLU A 42 21.31 -2.60 0.52
CA GLU A 42 20.43 -1.84 -0.38
C GLU A 42 20.91 -0.40 -0.55
N GLN A 43 21.00 0.04 -1.81
CA GLN A 43 21.47 1.38 -2.12
C GLN A 43 20.32 2.37 -2.12
N VAL A 44 20.33 3.26 -1.12
CA VAL A 44 19.43 4.40 -1.08
C VAL A 44 20.05 5.61 -1.77
N SER A 45 19.19 6.39 -2.44
CA SER A 45 19.58 7.66 -3.07
C SER A 45 19.39 8.79 -2.07
N GLU A 46 20.48 9.23 -1.42
CA GLU A 46 20.45 10.36 -0.48
C GLU A 46 20.39 11.73 -1.19
N ASP A 47 20.81 11.79 -2.45
CA ASP A 47 20.87 13.04 -3.25
C ASP A 47 19.52 13.42 -3.90
N VAL A 48 18.48 12.60 -3.71
CA VAL A 48 17.15 12.85 -4.27
C VAL A 48 16.24 13.40 -3.19
N ASP A 49 15.58 14.52 -3.45
CA ASP A 49 14.54 15.07 -2.57
C ASP A 49 13.28 14.18 -2.67
N PRO A 50 12.94 13.37 -1.63
CA PRO A 50 11.83 12.42 -1.69
C PRO A 50 10.49 13.11 -1.91
N ILE A 51 10.29 14.24 -1.26
CA ILE A 51 9.04 15.00 -1.35
C ILE A 51 8.97 15.71 -2.71
N GLY A 52 10.12 16.06 -3.30
CA GLY A 52 10.21 16.70 -4.62
C GLY A 52 9.95 15.71 -5.74
N LEU A 53 10.39 14.46 -5.54
CA LEU A 53 10.04 13.34 -6.39
C LEU A 53 8.53 13.09 -6.32
N LEU A 54 7.95 12.96 -5.12
CA LEU A 54 6.51 12.74 -4.94
C LEU A 54 5.67 13.86 -5.56
N ALA A 55 5.95 15.13 -5.23
CA ALA A 55 5.20 16.28 -5.76
C ALA A 55 5.28 16.40 -7.29
N GLY A 56 6.28 15.77 -7.93
CA GLY A 56 6.44 15.72 -9.39
C GLY A 56 5.83 14.49 -10.06
N SER A 57 5.26 13.54 -9.30
CA SER A 57 4.79 12.27 -9.83
C SER A 57 3.38 12.37 -10.42
N SER A 58 3.17 11.76 -11.58
CA SER A 58 1.85 11.66 -12.20
C SER A 58 0.90 10.76 -11.41
N THR A 59 1.44 9.72 -10.77
CA THR A 59 0.69 8.75 -9.98
C THR A 59 1.53 8.35 -8.78
N VAL A 60 0.93 8.35 -7.59
CA VAL A 60 1.52 7.83 -6.36
C VAL A 60 0.63 6.70 -5.85
N VAL A 61 1.23 5.58 -5.47
CA VAL A 61 0.55 4.54 -4.69
C VAL A 61 1.12 4.59 -3.27
N ALA A 62 0.31 4.98 -2.30
CA ALA A 62 0.68 5.02 -0.89
C ALA A 62 0.17 3.76 -0.18
N VAL A 63 1.10 3.03 0.42
CA VAL A 63 0.85 1.79 1.18
C VAL A 63 1.40 1.88 2.61
N GLY A 64 1.71 3.11 3.04
CA GLY A 64 2.20 3.43 4.37
C GLY A 64 1.63 4.77 4.85
N PRO A 65 2.11 5.30 5.99
CA PRO A 65 1.67 6.59 6.52
C PRO A 65 1.85 7.75 5.53
N LEU A 66 0.92 8.69 5.55
CA LEU A 66 0.79 9.74 4.53
C LEU A 66 1.72 10.95 4.74
N THR A 67 2.68 10.89 5.67
CA THR A 67 3.56 12.01 6.04
C THR A 67 4.24 12.66 4.84
N ASN A 68 4.89 11.85 3.99
CA ASN A 68 5.59 12.36 2.81
C ASN A 68 4.62 12.93 1.76
N VAL A 69 3.42 12.34 1.65
CA VAL A 69 2.39 12.80 0.72
C VAL A 69 1.82 14.15 1.18
N ALA A 70 1.57 14.32 2.48
CA ALA A 70 1.11 15.58 3.05
C ALA A 70 2.14 16.70 2.81
N GLU A 71 3.42 16.45 3.06
CA GLU A 71 4.48 17.43 2.74
C GLU A 71 4.56 17.72 1.24
N ALA A 72 4.28 16.75 0.37
CA ALA A 72 4.28 16.96 -1.08
C ALA A 72 3.08 17.80 -1.55
N VAL A 73 1.92 17.64 -0.92
CA VAL A 73 0.72 18.46 -1.14
C VAL A 73 0.95 19.91 -0.67
N ASP A 74 1.64 20.10 0.45
CA ASP A 74 1.93 21.44 0.99
C ASP A 74 2.93 22.24 0.12
N ARG A 75 3.56 21.63 -0.89
CA ARG A 75 4.55 22.29 -1.74
C ARG A 75 3.92 23.12 -2.85
N PRO A 76 4.28 24.41 -2.98
CA PRO A 76 3.73 25.27 -4.01
C PRO A 76 4.24 24.91 -5.40
N GLY A 77 3.35 24.96 -6.40
CA GLY A 77 3.71 24.88 -7.82
C GLY A 77 4.04 23.49 -8.36
N ARG A 78 3.90 22.43 -7.55
CA ARG A 78 3.99 21.03 -7.97
C ARG A 78 2.85 20.26 -7.31
N ALA A 79 2.21 19.36 -8.06
CA ALA A 79 1.09 18.59 -7.56
C ALA A 79 1.21 17.15 -8.05
N ILE A 80 1.01 16.22 -7.12
CA ILE A 80 0.80 14.81 -7.45
C ILE A 80 -0.41 14.73 -8.38
N GLY A 81 -0.29 14.01 -9.50
CA GLY A 81 -1.38 13.90 -10.48
C GLY A 81 -2.57 13.10 -9.95
N ALA A 82 -2.31 11.96 -9.30
CA ALA A 82 -3.33 11.14 -8.63
C ALA A 82 -2.71 10.30 -7.51
N LEU A 83 -3.45 10.10 -6.42
CA LEU A 83 -3.08 9.24 -5.31
C LEU A 83 -3.98 7.99 -5.26
N TYR A 84 -3.35 6.83 -5.19
CA TYR A 84 -3.99 5.55 -4.89
C TYR A 84 -3.52 5.10 -3.51
N LEU A 85 -4.46 4.81 -2.61
CA LEU A 85 -4.15 4.61 -1.19
C LEU A 85 -4.68 3.26 -0.70
N MET A 86 -3.82 2.48 -0.04
CA MET A 86 -4.25 1.49 0.95
C MET A 86 -4.32 2.18 2.31
N GLY A 87 -5.52 2.42 2.82
CA GLY A 87 -5.67 3.10 4.10
C GLY A 87 -7.11 3.46 4.44
N GLY A 88 -7.36 3.59 5.74
CA GLY A 88 -8.68 3.88 6.29
C GLY A 88 -9.57 2.66 6.49
N ASN A 89 -10.67 2.92 7.19
CA ASN A 89 -11.78 1.99 7.39
C ASN A 89 -13.10 2.75 7.19
N PHE A 90 -13.72 2.62 6.01
CA PHE A 90 -14.89 3.45 5.68
C PHE A 90 -16.19 2.93 6.31
N SER A 91 -16.17 1.74 6.93
CA SER A 91 -17.25 1.26 7.81
C SER A 91 -17.23 1.91 9.21
N GLN A 92 -16.16 2.64 9.57
CA GLN A 92 -15.93 3.28 10.87
C GLN A 92 -15.92 2.30 12.07
N GLU A 93 -15.63 1.03 11.83
CA GLU A 93 -15.61 0.01 12.90
C GLU A 93 -14.27 -0.02 13.65
N LYS A 94 -13.20 0.50 13.05
CA LYS A 94 -11.86 0.55 13.63
C LYS A 94 -10.99 1.61 12.96
N VAL A 95 -9.93 2.00 13.65
CA VAL A 95 -8.88 2.86 13.08
C VAL A 95 -7.88 1.98 12.32
N GLU A 96 -7.63 2.31 11.05
CA GLU A 96 -6.65 1.64 10.20
C GLU A 96 -5.22 2.09 10.52
N HIS A 97 -4.23 1.21 10.36
CA HIS A 97 -2.86 1.40 10.82
C HIS A 97 -2.14 2.58 10.16
N ASN A 98 -2.15 2.69 8.82
CA ASN A 98 -1.48 3.76 8.09
C ASN A 98 -2.04 5.14 8.47
N ILE A 99 -3.37 5.25 8.64
CA ILE A 99 -4.01 6.47 9.13
C ILE A 99 -3.64 6.75 10.60
N LYS A 100 -3.64 5.73 11.46
CA LYS A 100 -3.32 5.87 12.88
C LYS A 100 -1.91 6.43 13.12
N CYS A 101 -0.95 5.98 12.32
CA CYS A 101 0.46 6.36 12.40
C CYS A 101 0.68 7.85 12.15
N ASP A 102 -0.13 8.48 11.30
CA ASP A 102 -0.05 9.92 11.09
C ASP A 102 -1.41 10.56 10.75
N VAL A 103 -2.21 10.79 11.78
CA VAL A 103 -3.58 11.33 11.62
C VAL A 103 -3.59 12.74 11.03
N ASP A 104 -2.60 13.57 11.37
CA ASP A 104 -2.52 14.95 10.87
C ASP A 104 -2.15 14.98 9.39
N ALA A 105 -1.25 14.09 8.96
CA ALA A 105 -0.93 13.94 7.54
C ALA A 105 -2.11 13.37 6.76
N ALA A 106 -2.78 12.35 7.29
CA ALA A 106 -3.97 11.79 6.65
C ALA A 106 -5.10 12.82 6.51
N ALA A 107 -5.40 13.57 7.57
CA ALA A 107 -6.38 14.64 7.54
C ALA A 107 -6.02 15.73 6.52
N ALA A 108 -4.74 16.14 6.46
CA ALA A 108 -4.28 17.12 5.49
C ALA A 108 -4.41 16.64 4.05
N VAL A 109 -4.06 15.37 3.77
CA VAL A 109 -4.16 14.79 2.42
C VAL A 109 -5.62 14.69 1.96
N PHE A 110 -6.52 14.17 2.80
CA PHE A 110 -7.95 14.10 2.45
C PHE A 110 -8.65 15.48 2.42
N ALA A 111 -8.08 16.51 3.06
CA ALA A 111 -8.60 17.88 2.96
C ALA A 111 -8.06 18.65 1.73
N SER A 112 -7.17 18.04 0.93
CA SER A 112 -6.55 18.69 -0.22
C SER A 112 -7.33 18.51 -1.52
N ASP A 113 -6.90 19.20 -2.57
CA ASP A 113 -7.45 19.06 -3.94
C ASP A 113 -6.86 17.86 -4.71
N LEU A 114 -6.09 17.00 -4.05
CA LEU A 114 -5.47 15.82 -4.67
C LEU A 114 -6.55 14.81 -5.11
N PRO A 115 -6.54 14.33 -6.36
CA PRO A 115 -7.43 13.23 -6.76
C PRO A 115 -7.05 11.93 -6.02
N ILE A 116 -7.92 11.47 -5.12
CA ILE A 116 -7.66 10.31 -4.26
C ILE A 116 -8.60 9.15 -4.61
N THR A 117 -8.01 7.98 -4.86
CA THR A 117 -8.72 6.69 -4.88
C THR A 117 -8.22 5.79 -3.76
N ALA A 118 -9.08 5.39 -2.83
CA ALA A 118 -8.68 4.62 -1.66
C ALA A 118 -9.37 3.25 -1.58
N ILE A 119 -8.64 2.25 -1.06
CA ILE A 119 -9.19 0.96 -0.64
C ILE A 119 -8.96 0.79 0.87
N GLY A 120 -10.06 0.63 1.60
CA GLY A 120 -10.05 0.49 3.05
C GLY A 120 -9.74 -0.93 3.53
N ILE A 121 -9.41 -1.05 4.82
CA ILE A 121 -9.12 -2.34 5.45
C ILE A 121 -10.32 -3.29 5.47
N GLU A 122 -11.55 -2.76 5.59
CA GLU A 122 -12.80 -3.55 5.53
C GLU A 122 -12.97 -4.26 4.19
N GLN A 123 -12.44 -3.66 3.13
CA GLN A 123 -12.49 -4.22 1.78
C GLN A 123 -11.37 -5.24 1.59
N THR A 124 -10.12 -4.84 1.85
CA THR A 124 -8.96 -5.72 1.66
C THR A 124 -9.04 -7.01 2.49
N GLN A 125 -9.60 -6.97 3.71
CA GLN A 125 -9.77 -8.16 4.57
C GLN A 125 -10.68 -9.26 4.00
N ARG A 126 -11.45 -8.96 2.95
CA ARG A 126 -12.24 -9.94 2.19
C ARG A 126 -11.35 -10.86 1.33
N ILE A 127 -10.10 -10.45 1.07
CA ILE A 127 -9.13 -11.23 0.29
C ILE A 127 -8.31 -12.10 1.25
N ARG A 128 -8.26 -13.41 0.99
CA ARG A 128 -7.52 -14.36 1.82
C ARG A 128 -6.67 -15.28 0.96
N LEU A 129 -5.36 -15.27 1.21
CA LEU A 129 -4.40 -16.19 0.60
C LEU A 129 -4.03 -17.26 1.61
N GLY A 130 -4.66 -18.43 1.51
CA GLY A 130 -4.44 -19.55 2.44
C GLY A 130 -3.30 -20.50 2.05
N GLY A 131 -3.13 -21.55 2.85
CA GLY A 131 -2.13 -22.62 2.69
C GLY A 131 -1.83 -23.06 1.26
N ALA A 132 -2.87 -23.39 0.49
CA ALA A 132 -2.72 -23.89 -0.88
C ALA A 132 -2.10 -22.84 -1.83
N VAL A 133 -2.50 -21.57 -1.69
CA VAL A 133 -1.95 -20.47 -2.50
C VAL A 133 -0.50 -20.21 -2.14
N VAL A 134 -0.17 -20.18 -0.85
CA VAL A 134 1.22 -19.98 -0.41
C VAL A 134 2.12 -21.11 -0.90
N ALA A 135 1.65 -22.36 -0.83
CA ALA A 135 2.38 -23.50 -1.36
C ALA A 135 2.58 -23.44 -2.89
N GLN A 136 1.62 -22.89 -3.63
CA GLN A 136 1.75 -22.64 -5.06
C GLN A 136 2.82 -21.57 -5.35
N ILE A 137 2.82 -20.46 -4.60
CA ILE A 137 3.83 -19.40 -4.73
C ILE A 137 5.22 -19.95 -4.40
N GLU A 138 5.36 -20.76 -3.35
CA GLU A 138 6.62 -21.38 -2.93
C GLU A 138 7.29 -22.22 -4.04
N GLN A 139 6.50 -22.83 -4.91
CA GLN A 139 6.98 -23.64 -6.03
C GLN A 139 7.48 -22.79 -7.23
N ALA A 140 7.21 -21.49 -7.22
CA ALA A 140 7.58 -20.57 -8.29
C ALA A 140 9.00 -19.99 -8.10
N GLY A 141 10.02 -20.85 -8.11
CA GLY A 141 11.43 -20.39 -8.13
C GLY A 141 11.91 -19.71 -6.84
N ALA A 142 12.98 -18.90 -6.95
CA ALA A 142 13.66 -18.31 -5.80
C ALA A 142 12.83 -17.22 -5.11
N LEU A 143 12.29 -16.27 -5.88
CA LEU A 143 11.38 -15.24 -5.37
C LEU A 143 10.13 -15.84 -4.73
N GLY A 144 9.53 -16.87 -5.35
CA GLY A 144 8.38 -17.57 -4.80
C GLY A 144 8.66 -18.18 -3.42
N ARG A 145 9.81 -18.84 -3.25
CA ARG A 145 10.24 -19.37 -1.93
C ARG A 145 10.44 -18.27 -0.90
N LEU A 146 11.04 -17.15 -1.29
CA LEU A 146 11.27 -16.00 -0.41
C LEU A 146 9.93 -15.40 0.07
N LEU A 147 9.02 -15.13 -0.87
CA LEU A 147 7.68 -14.62 -0.54
C LEU A 147 6.91 -15.59 0.37
N ALA A 148 6.94 -16.89 0.06
CA ALA A 148 6.28 -17.88 0.90
C ALA A 148 6.87 -17.95 2.32
N ALA A 149 8.19 -17.77 2.46
CA ALA A 149 8.85 -17.73 3.77
C ALA A 149 8.38 -16.53 4.61
N GLU A 150 8.34 -15.33 4.02
CA GLU A 150 7.81 -14.11 4.66
C GLU A 150 6.33 -14.28 5.06
N MET A 151 5.51 -14.82 4.17
CA MET A 151 4.09 -15.09 4.46
C MET A 151 3.92 -16.05 5.65
N ARG A 152 4.71 -17.13 5.72
CA ARG A 152 4.67 -18.08 6.83
C ARG A 152 5.27 -17.51 8.13
N GLN A 153 6.20 -16.57 8.04
CA GLN A 153 6.71 -15.86 9.21
C GLN A 153 5.61 -15.00 9.84
N PHE A 154 4.84 -14.28 9.01
CA PHE A 154 3.67 -13.55 9.47
C PHE A 154 2.66 -14.48 10.17
N TRP A 155 2.35 -15.66 9.61
CA TRP A 155 1.46 -16.64 10.23
C TRP A 155 1.87 -17.05 11.64
N LYS A 156 3.17 -17.32 11.84
CA LYS A 156 3.71 -17.67 13.16
C LYS A 156 3.60 -16.52 14.15
N PHE A 157 3.81 -15.29 13.69
CA PHE A 157 3.73 -14.09 14.53
C PHE A 157 2.28 -13.76 14.92
N SER A 158 1.35 -13.86 13.96
CA SER A 158 -0.04 -13.42 14.13
C SER A 158 -0.99 -14.52 14.60
N ASP A 159 -0.52 -15.75 14.76
CA ASP A 159 -1.35 -16.96 14.99
C ASP A 159 -2.48 -17.10 13.94
N GLN A 160 -2.10 -17.02 12.66
CA GLN A 160 -3.03 -17.12 11.51
C GLN A 160 -2.56 -18.18 10.51
N ASP A 161 -3.44 -18.55 9.58
CA ASP A 161 -3.20 -19.54 8.52
C ASP A 161 -3.43 -18.99 7.10
N SER A 162 -3.62 -17.67 7.00
CA SER A 162 -3.85 -16.95 5.74
C SER A 162 -3.30 -15.53 5.78
N ASN A 163 -2.93 -15.01 4.61
CA ASN A 163 -2.52 -13.61 4.44
C ASN A 163 -3.63 -12.78 3.82
N VAL A 164 -3.67 -11.50 4.19
CA VAL A 164 -4.47 -10.49 3.51
C VAL A 164 -3.52 -9.59 2.71
N PRO A 165 -3.60 -9.58 1.37
CA PRO A 165 -2.74 -8.75 0.53
C PRO A 165 -3.28 -7.31 0.46
N HIS A 166 -3.18 -6.57 1.57
CA HIS A 166 -3.64 -5.18 1.69
C HIS A 166 -3.05 -4.29 0.59
N ASP A 167 -1.73 -4.18 0.55
CA ASP A 167 -1.01 -3.27 -0.34
C ASP A 167 -1.06 -3.71 -1.81
N PRO A 168 -0.90 -5.01 -2.14
CA PRO A 168 -1.10 -5.47 -3.51
C PRO A 168 -2.50 -5.18 -4.06
N ALA A 169 -3.54 -5.12 -3.21
CA ALA A 169 -4.88 -4.75 -3.66
C ALA A 169 -4.98 -3.28 -4.08
N ALA A 170 -4.27 -2.36 -3.41
CA ALA A 170 -4.20 -0.95 -3.82
C ALA A 170 -3.45 -0.77 -5.16
N VAL A 171 -2.38 -1.54 -5.38
CA VAL A 171 -1.69 -1.57 -6.67
C VAL A 171 -2.61 -2.15 -7.76
N LEU A 172 -3.33 -3.24 -7.46
CA LEU A 172 -4.25 -3.86 -8.41
C LEU A 172 -5.41 -2.92 -8.80
N MET A 173 -5.95 -2.16 -7.84
CA MET A 173 -6.97 -1.13 -8.08
C MET A 173 -6.53 -0.06 -9.08
N LEU A 174 -5.24 0.28 -9.08
CA LEU A 174 -4.67 1.18 -10.09
C LEU A 174 -4.56 0.52 -11.46
N VAL A 175 -4.01 -0.70 -11.53
CA VAL A 175 -3.65 -1.32 -12.82
C VAL A 175 -4.80 -2.06 -13.50
N GLU A 176 -5.80 -2.50 -12.75
CA GLU A 176 -7.00 -3.21 -13.22
C GLU A 176 -8.25 -2.68 -12.52
N PRO A 177 -8.61 -1.40 -12.74
CA PRO A 177 -9.71 -0.74 -12.02
C PRO A 177 -11.07 -1.42 -12.28
N ASP A 178 -11.26 -2.07 -13.42
CA ASP A 178 -12.52 -2.75 -13.80
C ASP A 178 -12.87 -3.93 -12.89
N LEU A 179 -11.93 -4.42 -12.08
CA LEU A 179 -12.19 -5.44 -11.05
C LEU A 179 -12.93 -4.89 -9.83
N PHE A 180 -13.03 -3.57 -9.70
CA PHE A 180 -13.50 -2.88 -8.51
C PHE A 180 -14.70 -1.99 -8.83
N THR A 181 -15.64 -1.91 -7.89
CA THR A 181 -16.70 -0.91 -7.87
C THR A 181 -16.30 0.23 -6.96
N PHE A 182 -16.63 1.45 -7.38
CA PHE A 182 -16.23 2.65 -6.67
C PHE A 182 -17.41 3.54 -6.30
N GLY A 183 -17.34 4.14 -5.11
CA GLY A 183 -18.22 5.23 -4.67
C GLY A 183 -17.48 6.56 -4.66
N ALA A 184 -18.15 7.62 -5.10
CA ALA A 184 -17.67 9.00 -4.99
C ALA A 184 -18.19 9.66 -3.71
N GLY A 185 -17.38 10.49 -3.07
CA GLY A 185 -17.79 11.20 -1.86
C GLY A 185 -16.68 12.02 -1.20
N LEU A 186 -16.94 12.44 0.03
CA LEU A 186 -15.98 13.10 0.90
C LEU A 186 -15.47 12.10 1.94
N VAL A 187 -14.19 12.19 2.26
CA VAL A 187 -13.53 11.41 3.30
C VAL A 187 -12.96 12.42 4.28
N GLU A 188 -13.26 12.23 5.55
CA GLU A 188 -12.75 13.05 6.64
C GLU A 188 -12.01 12.15 7.63
N VAL A 189 -10.92 12.64 8.20
CA VAL A 189 -10.15 11.93 9.24
C VAL A 189 -10.26 12.73 10.53
N ASP A 190 -10.69 12.08 11.61
CA ASP A 190 -10.73 12.72 12.92
C ASP A 190 -9.40 12.60 13.67
N SER A 191 -9.31 13.26 14.83
CA SER A 191 -8.11 13.27 15.68
C SER A 191 -7.73 11.89 16.22
N ASP A 192 -8.66 10.94 16.27
CA ASP A 192 -8.42 9.57 16.71
C ASP A 192 -7.97 8.66 15.55
N GLY A 193 -8.15 9.11 14.31
CA GLY A 193 -7.78 8.44 13.07
C GLY A 193 -8.94 7.70 12.41
N PHE A 194 -10.18 7.87 12.87
CA PHE A 194 -11.32 7.30 12.17
C PHE A 194 -11.54 8.02 10.84
N THR A 195 -11.74 7.25 9.79
CA THR A 195 -12.04 7.75 8.45
C THR A 195 -13.54 7.66 8.20
N ARG A 196 -14.20 8.81 8.05
CA ARG A 196 -15.62 8.89 7.72
C ARG A 196 -15.79 9.13 6.22
N PHE A 197 -16.51 8.24 5.55
CA PHE A 197 -16.95 8.47 4.17
C PHE A 197 -18.38 9.00 4.13
N THR A 198 -18.60 10.10 3.41
CA THR A 198 -19.92 10.66 3.11
C THR A 198 -20.12 10.64 1.59
N ALA A 199 -21.02 9.78 1.12
CA ALA A 199 -21.28 9.63 -0.32
C ALA A 199 -21.80 10.93 -0.94
N ALA A 200 -21.23 11.31 -2.08
CA ALA A 200 -21.64 12.46 -2.88
C ALA A 200 -21.17 12.26 -4.33
N GLU A 201 -22.08 12.36 -5.30
CA GLU A 201 -21.75 12.12 -6.72
C GLU A 201 -20.63 13.04 -7.25
N SER A 202 -20.57 14.28 -6.73
CA SER A 202 -19.52 15.26 -7.05
C SER A 202 -18.42 15.34 -5.99
N GLY A 203 -18.29 14.31 -5.14
CA GLY A 203 -17.27 14.27 -4.09
C GLY A 203 -15.85 14.13 -4.67
N PRO A 204 -14.83 14.74 -4.04
CA PRO A 204 -13.46 14.73 -4.55
C PRO A 204 -12.76 13.38 -4.41
N HIS A 205 -13.27 12.49 -3.57
CA HIS A 205 -12.66 11.21 -3.27
C HIS A 205 -13.43 10.05 -3.88
N ARG A 206 -12.68 9.04 -4.28
CA ARG A 206 -13.21 7.76 -4.73
C ARG A 206 -12.78 6.67 -3.76
N ILE A 207 -13.72 5.84 -3.28
CA ILE A 207 -13.39 4.68 -2.45
C ILE A 207 -13.85 3.39 -3.13
N VAL A 208 -13.15 2.29 -2.89
CA VAL A 208 -13.63 0.96 -3.27
C VAL A 208 -14.82 0.58 -2.40
N THR A 209 -15.95 0.30 -3.03
CA THR A 209 -17.17 -0.15 -2.34
C THR A 209 -17.40 -1.64 -2.49
N ASP A 210 -16.93 -2.25 -3.60
CA ASP A 210 -17.09 -3.69 -3.82
C ASP A 210 -16.09 -4.26 -4.84
N PHE A 211 -15.92 -5.58 -4.83
CA PHE A 211 -15.22 -6.40 -5.83
C PHE A 211 -15.51 -7.89 -5.58
N ASP A 212 -15.21 -8.77 -6.54
CA ASP A 212 -15.16 -10.22 -6.33
C ASP A 212 -13.83 -10.61 -5.64
N PRO A 213 -13.83 -11.05 -4.36
CA PRO A 213 -12.59 -11.33 -3.65
C PRO A 213 -11.80 -12.51 -4.21
N ALA A 214 -12.49 -13.50 -4.80
CA ALA A 214 -11.82 -14.66 -5.38
C ALA A 214 -11.10 -14.27 -6.67
N GLU A 215 -11.74 -13.45 -7.50
CA GLU A 215 -11.12 -12.94 -8.72
C GLU A 215 -9.93 -12.03 -8.40
N VAL A 216 -10.09 -11.08 -7.46
CA VAL A 216 -8.98 -10.22 -7.03
C VAL A 216 -7.80 -11.04 -6.47
N ALA A 217 -8.07 -12.03 -5.61
CA ALA A 217 -7.04 -12.94 -5.11
C ALA A 217 -6.31 -13.64 -6.26
N ARG A 218 -7.06 -14.18 -7.22
CA ARG A 218 -6.51 -14.88 -8.38
C ARG A 218 -5.63 -13.97 -9.23
N ARG A 219 -6.03 -12.72 -9.46
CA ARG A 219 -5.26 -11.72 -10.22
C ARG A 219 -3.97 -11.32 -9.52
N ILE A 220 -3.99 -11.16 -8.19
CA ILE A 220 -2.78 -10.92 -7.38
C ILE A 220 -1.82 -12.10 -7.52
N VAL A 221 -2.29 -13.32 -7.30
CA VAL A 221 -1.47 -14.54 -7.37
C VAL A 221 -0.89 -14.73 -8.78
N ALA A 222 -1.69 -14.52 -9.83
CA ALA A 222 -1.21 -14.63 -11.21
C ALA A 222 -0.04 -13.67 -11.51
N ARG A 223 -0.07 -12.44 -10.96
CA ARG A 223 1.02 -11.47 -11.11
C ARG A 223 2.27 -11.87 -10.33
N ILE A 224 2.12 -12.41 -9.13
CA ILE A 224 3.23 -12.96 -8.33
C ILE A 224 3.93 -14.08 -9.11
N LEU A 225 3.16 -15.04 -9.63
CA LEU A 225 3.70 -16.17 -10.39
C LEU A 225 4.41 -15.70 -11.67
N ALA A 226 3.81 -14.76 -12.40
CA ALA A 226 4.43 -14.17 -13.60
C ALA A 226 5.74 -13.42 -13.29
N ALA A 227 5.86 -12.78 -12.13
CA ALA A 227 7.11 -12.15 -11.70
C ALA A 227 8.19 -13.19 -11.38
N CYS A 228 7.81 -14.29 -10.75
CA CYS A 228 8.71 -15.40 -10.43
C CYS A 228 9.28 -16.10 -11.67
N GLU A 229 8.46 -16.26 -12.73
CA GLU A 229 8.91 -16.85 -14.00
C GLU A 229 9.98 -16.00 -14.69
N LYS A 230 9.85 -14.67 -14.65
CA LYS A 230 10.82 -13.75 -15.27
C LYS A 230 12.22 -13.80 -14.67
N GLN A 231 12.35 -14.26 -13.42
CA GLN A 231 13.65 -14.46 -12.78
C GLN A 231 14.33 -15.77 -13.15
N SER A 232 13.58 -16.74 -13.69
CA SER A 232 14.09 -18.08 -13.95
C SER A 232 14.69 -18.25 -15.35
N GLY A 233 14.66 -17.21 -16.19
CA GLY A 233 15.23 -17.19 -17.55
C GLY A 233 16.29 -16.11 -17.69
#